data_AF-A0A2H3L2Q1-F1
#
_entry.id   AF-A0A2H3L2Q1-F1
#
_cell.length_a   1.000
_cell.length_b   1.000
_cell.length_c   1.000
_cell.angle_alpha   90.00
_cell.angle_beta   90.00
_cell.angle_gamma   90.00
#
_symmetry.space_group_name_H-M   'P 1'
#
loop_
_entity.id
_entity.type
_entity.pdbx_description
1 polymer ?
#
loop_
_entity_poly.entity_id
_entity_poly.type
_entity_poly.pdbx_seq_one_letter_code
_entity_poly.pdbx_strand_id
1 'polypeptide(L)'
;MNSEVLRLLLTVALMFLLLKQAGRAMPGSRRRLAFGLGAGGIGTIAVMNALVAMQFGATWLYTLLGLAGFALLAGSVLALVFAYRGGELDEQFRQVRASTLAERERREQKERGE
;
A
#
# COMPACT_ATOMS: atom_id res chain seq x y z
N MET A 1 8.89 -22.14 15.00
CA MET A 1 9.40 -20.96 14.27
C MET A 1 9.53 -19.83 15.26
N ASN A 2 10.70 -19.19 15.37
CA ASN A 2 10.91 -18.07 16.31
C ASN A 2 9.95 -16.92 15.98
N SER A 3 9.35 -16.33 17.01
CA SER A 3 8.36 -15.25 16.87
C SER A 3 8.93 -14.03 16.12
N GLU A 4 10.22 -13.78 16.26
CA GLU A 4 10.97 -12.73 15.56
C GLU A 4 11.02 -12.96 14.05
N VAL A 5 11.32 -14.19 13.63
CA VAL A 5 11.37 -14.57 12.20
C VAL A 5 9.98 -14.44 11.57
N LEU A 6 8.93 -14.86 12.28
CA LEU A 6 7.55 -14.69 11.80
C LEU A 6 7.19 -13.20 11.62
N ARG A 7 7.52 -12.34 12.59
CA ARG A 7 7.27 -10.89 12.51
C ARG A 7 8.02 -10.26 11.34
N LEU A 8 9.29 -10.64 11.16
CA LEU A 8 10.09 -10.17 10.03
C LEU A 8 9.45 -10.56 8.70
N LEU A 9 9.14 -11.84 8.50
CA LEU A 9 8.49 -12.33 7.28
C LEU A 9 7.16 -11.63 7.00
N LEU A 10 6.33 -11.45 8.03
CA LEU A 10 5.05 -10.74 7.91
C LEU A 10 5.25 -9.29 7.48
N THR A 11 6.17 -8.56 8.12
CA THR A 11 6.44 -7.16 7.76
C THR A 11 7.01 -7.01 6.36
N VAL A 12 7.90 -7.91 5.93
CA VAL A 12 8.42 -7.93 4.55
C VAL A 12 7.31 -8.20 3.55
N ALA A 13 6.43 -9.17 3.83
CA ALA A 13 5.29 -9.47 2.96
C ALA A 13 4.35 -8.25 2.83
N LEU A 14 4.02 -7.59 3.94
CA LEU A 14 3.18 -6.39 3.94
C LEU A 14 3.83 -5.23 3.19
N MET A 15 5.13 -4.99 3.39
CA MET A 15 5.89 -3.98 2.65
C MET A 15 5.80 -4.24 1.14
N PHE A 16 6.02 -5.49 0.71
CA PHE A 16 5.96 -5.86 -0.70
C PHE A 16 4.56 -5.66 -1.30
N LEU A 17 3.51 -6.03 -0.55
CA LEU A 17 2.12 -5.80 -0.98
C LEU A 17 1.81 -4.30 -1.13
N LEU A 18 2.33 -3.45 -0.25
CA LEU A 18 2.16 -1.99 -0.35
C LEU A 18 2.92 -1.43 -1.55
N LEU A 19 4.16 -1.87 -1.82
CA LEU A 19 4.91 -1.49 -3.02
C LEU A 19 4.17 -1.89 -4.30
N LYS A 20 3.61 -3.11 -4.33
CA LYS A 20 2.82 -3.59 -5.46
C LYS A 20 1.55 -2.74 -5.68
N GLN A 21 0.90 -2.32 -4.60
CA GLN A 21 -0.24 -1.39 -4.68
C GLN A 21 0.17 0.00 -5.14
N ALA A 22 1.32 0.51 -4.68
CA ALA A 22 1.87 1.78 -5.12
C ALA A 22 2.19 1.76 -6.64
N GLY A 23 2.74 0.65 -7.15
CA GLY A 23 3.03 0.49 -8.58
C GLY A 23 1.79 0.36 -9.46
N ARG A 24 0.66 -0.10 -8.91
CA ARG A 24 -0.62 -0.21 -9.63
C ARG A 24 -1.45 1.07 -9.60
N ALA A 25 -1.15 1.99 -8.70
CA ALA A 25 -1.83 3.27 -8.61
C ALA A 25 -1.38 4.21 -9.75
N MET A 26 -2.31 5.06 -10.23
CA MET A 26 -2.01 6.00 -11.31
C MET A 26 -0.83 6.92 -10.95
N PRO A 27 0.06 7.25 -11.91
CA PRO A 27 1.11 8.25 -11.70
C PRO A 27 0.50 9.58 -11.23
N GLY A 28 1.03 10.15 -10.15
CA GLY A 28 0.52 11.40 -9.55
C GLY A 28 -0.65 11.23 -8.58
N SER A 29 -1.24 10.04 -8.46
CA SER A 29 -2.31 9.78 -7.48
C SER A 29 -1.79 9.88 -6.05
N ARG A 30 -2.57 10.52 -5.18
CA ARG A 30 -2.29 10.59 -3.74
C ARG A 30 -2.29 9.21 -3.08
N ARG A 31 -3.00 8.22 -3.67
CA ARG A 31 -2.94 6.81 -3.22
C ARG A 31 -1.57 6.19 -3.47
N ARG A 32 -0.90 6.51 -4.59
CA ARG A 32 0.47 6.03 -4.83
C ARG A 32 1.42 6.55 -3.76
N LEU A 33 1.29 7.82 -3.40
CA LEU A 33 2.03 8.43 -2.30
C LEU A 33 1.71 7.75 -0.96
N ALA A 34 0.42 7.53 -0.65
CA ALA A 34 0.00 6.82 0.55
C ALA A 34 0.64 5.42 0.64
N PHE A 35 0.48 4.59 -0.39
CA PHE A 35 1.07 3.25 -0.40
C PHE A 35 2.60 3.27 -0.36
N GLY A 36 3.25 4.25 -0.99
CA GLY A 36 4.71 4.42 -0.94
C GLY A 36 5.21 4.78 0.47
N LEU A 37 4.56 5.75 1.12
CA LEU A 37 4.85 6.12 2.50
C LEU A 37 4.58 4.95 3.47
N GLY A 38 3.48 4.24 3.25
CA GLY A 38 3.12 3.06 4.04
C GLY A 38 4.16 1.95 3.88
N ALA A 39 4.58 1.67 2.65
CA ALA A 39 5.65 0.72 2.37
C ALA A 39 6.97 1.12 3.05
N GLY A 40 7.33 2.40 2.99
CA GLY A 40 8.49 2.94 3.71
C GLY A 40 8.38 2.70 5.21
N GLY A 41 7.24 3.04 5.82
CA GLY A 41 7.02 2.86 7.25
C GLY A 41 7.10 1.40 7.70
N ILE A 42 6.45 0.48 6.96
CA ILE A 42 6.55 -0.96 7.22
C ILE A 42 7.98 -1.47 6.96
N GLY A 43 8.68 -0.94 5.95
CA GLY A 43 10.08 -1.26 5.69
C GLY A 43 11.00 -0.89 6.86
N THR A 44 10.80 0.28 7.47
CA THR A 44 11.52 0.68 8.67
C THR A 44 11.28 -0.29 9.83
N ILE A 45 10.04 -0.75 10.01
CA ILE A 45 9.70 -1.78 11.01
C ILE A 45 10.34 -3.13 10.66
N ALA A 46 10.40 -3.51 9.39
CA ALA A 46 11.07 -4.73 8.95
C ALA A 46 12.58 -4.69 9.27
N VAL A 47 13.24 -3.55 9.03
CA VAL A 47 14.65 -3.33 9.43
C VAL A 47 14.79 -3.45 10.95
N MET A 48 13.87 -2.85 11.71
CA MET A 48 13.86 -2.95 13.17
C MET A 48 13.77 -4.42 13.64
N ASN A 49 12.87 -5.21 13.05
CA ASN A 49 12.73 -6.63 13.35
C ASN A 49 13.98 -7.44 12.97
N ALA A 50 14.64 -7.10 11.85
CA ALA A 50 15.88 -7.74 11.44
C ALA A 50 17.02 -7.46 12.44
N LEU A 51 17.14 -6.22 12.92
CA LEU A 51 18.13 -5.85 13.94
C LEU A 51 17.90 -6.58 15.26
N VAL A 52 16.63 -6.71 15.69
CA VAL A 52 16.28 -7.49 16.89
C VAL A 52 16.65 -8.96 16.71
N ALA A 53 16.32 -9.57 15.56
CA ALA A 53 16.67 -10.96 15.27
C ALA A 53 18.19 -11.21 15.21
N MET A 54 18.97 -10.18 14.85
CA MET A 54 20.44 -10.19 14.88
C MET A 54 21.02 -9.84 16.27
N GLN A 55 20.18 -9.62 17.28
CA GLN A 55 20.55 -9.22 18.64
C GLN A 55 21.37 -7.93 18.69
N PHE A 56 21.08 -6.99 17.78
CA PHE A 56 21.79 -5.72 17.70
C PHE A 56 21.43 -4.83 18.92
N GLY A 57 22.41 -4.40 19.70
CA GLY A 57 22.17 -3.74 21.00
C GLY A 57 21.99 -2.22 20.99
N ALA A 58 21.69 -1.59 19.86
CA ALA A 58 21.65 -0.13 19.74
C ALA A 58 20.28 0.47 20.08
N THR A 59 20.01 0.75 21.36
CA THR A 59 18.73 1.29 21.85
C THR A 59 18.28 2.58 21.15
N TRP A 60 19.20 3.51 20.90
CA TRP A 60 18.89 4.79 20.25
C TRP A 60 18.42 4.61 18.80
N LEU A 61 18.96 3.61 18.09
CA LEU A 61 18.60 3.31 16.71
C LEU A 61 17.17 2.78 16.63
N TYR A 62 16.76 1.93 17.59
CA TYR A 62 15.37 1.45 17.68
C TYR A 62 14.37 2.61 17.86
N THR A 63 14.71 3.59 18.70
CA THR A 63 13.86 4.78 18.90
C THR A 63 13.74 5.60 17.61
N LEU A 64 14.85 5.84 16.91
CA LEU A 64 14.83 6.58 15.64
C LEU A 64 14.04 5.85 14.55
N LEU A 65 14.24 4.55 14.40
CA LEU A 65 13.50 3.72 13.46
C LEU A 65 12.00 3.69 13.82
N GLY A 66 11.66 3.60 15.10
CA GLY A 66 10.28 3.67 15.58
C GLY A 66 9.61 4.99 15.21
N LEU A 67 10.26 6.12 15.50
CA LEU A 67 9.76 7.46 15.15
C LEU A 67 9.61 7.65 13.65
N ALA A 68 10.62 7.27 12.86
CA ALA A 68 10.60 7.38 11.40
C ALA A 68 9.50 6.50 10.80
N GLY A 69 9.39 5.25 11.25
CA GLY A 69 8.34 4.32 10.82
C GLY A 69 6.95 4.85 11.14
N PHE A 70 6.74 5.37 12.34
CA PHE A 70 5.46 5.96 12.74
C PHE A 70 5.12 7.21 11.93
N ALA A 71 6.07 8.12 11.71
CA ALA A 71 5.86 9.33 10.91
C ALA A 71 5.49 8.99 9.46
N LEU A 72 6.14 7.99 8.86
CA LEU A 72 5.82 7.50 7.51
C LEU A 72 4.42 6.89 7.46
N LEU A 73 4.04 6.09 8.45
CA LEU A 73 2.68 5.52 8.54
C LEU A 73 1.61 6.60 8.73
N ALA A 74 1.87 7.60 9.57
CA ALA A 74 0.98 8.75 9.73
C ALA A 74 0.82 9.53 8.42
N GLY A 75 1.94 9.81 7.73
CA GLY A 75 1.94 10.43 6.41
C GLY A 75 1.17 9.62 5.36
N SER A 76 1.31 8.30 5.39
CA SER A 76 0.53 7.37 4.54
C SER A 76 -0.96 7.52 4.76
N VAL A 77 -1.41 7.52 6.01
CA VAL A 77 -2.84 7.68 6.35
C VAL A 77 -3.35 9.05 5.90
N LEU A 78 -2.60 10.13 6.15
CA LEU A 78 -2.98 11.48 5.71
C LEU A 78 -3.10 11.57 4.18
N ALA A 79 -2.11 11.05 3.44
CA ALA A 79 -2.13 11.01 1.99
C ALA A 79 -3.35 10.22 1.47
N LEU A 80 -3.69 9.12 2.15
CA LEU A 80 -4.85 8.31 1.80
C LEU A 80 -6.16 9.08 2.04
N VAL A 81 -6.31 9.73 3.19
CA VAL A 81 -7.48 10.59 3.51
C VAL A 81 -7.64 11.70 2.48
N PHE A 82 -6.53 12.32 2.06
CA PHE A 82 -6.56 13.34 1.01
C PHE A 82 -6.88 12.80 -0.38
N ALA A 83 -6.56 11.53 -0.65
CA ALA A 83 -6.99 10.85 -1.86
C ALA A 83 -8.50 10.58 -1.86
N TYR A 84 -9.05 10.13 -0.72
CA TYR A 84 -10.49 9.93 -0.52
C TYR A 84 -11.26 11.24 -0.69
N ARG A 85 -10.81 12.31 -0.02
CA ARG A 85 -11.44 13.63 -0.13
C ARG A 85 -11.31 14.27 -1.52
N GLY A 86 -10.28 13.88 -2.28
CA GLY A 86 -10.07 14.37 -3.64
C GLY A 86 -10.94 13.70 -4.70
N GLY A 87 -11.82 12.75 -4.34
CA GLY A 87 -12.71 12.08 -5.28
C GLY A 87 -12.03 11.03 -6.19
N GLU A 88 -10.75 10.69 -5.95
CA GLU A 88 -10.02 9.71 -6.78
C GLU A 88 -10.71 8.33 -6.83
N LEU A 89 -11.52 7.99 -5.83
CA LEU A 89 -12.30 6.75 -5.83
C LEU A 89 -13.59 6.83 -6.65
N ASP A 90 -14.26 7.97 -6.66
CA ASP A 90 -15.46 8.16 -7.48
C ASP A 90 -15.10 8.14 -8.98
N GLU A 91 -13.92 8.64 -9.34
CA GLU A 91 -13.35 8.50 -10.68
C GLU A 91 -13.19 7.02 -11.07
N GLN A 92 -12.60 6.20 -10.19
CA GLN A 92 -12.43 4.76 -10.44
C GLN A 92 -13.77 4.01 -10.49
N PHE A 93 -14.70 4.31 -9.58
CA PHE A 93 -16.02 3.67 -9.59
C PHE A 93 -16.80 4.02 -10.86
N ARG A 94 -16.73 5.26 -11.34
CA ARG A 94 -17.28 5.63 -12.66
C ARG A 94 -16.64 4.83 -13.78
N GLN A 95 -15.31 4.72 -13.79
CA GLN A 95 -14.57 4.05 -14.86
C GLN A 95 -14.88 2.55 -14.90
N VAL A 96 -14.95 1.90 -13.73
CA VAL A 96 -15.37 0.49 -13.61
C VAL A 96 -16.81 0.32 -14.08
N ARG A 97 -17.73 1.20 -13.67
CA ARG A 97 -19.13 1.13 -14.09
C ARG A 97 -19.28 1.31 -15.60
N ALA A 98 -18.55 2.25 -16.20
CA ALA A 98 -18.51 2.48 -17.63
C ALA A 98 -17.97 1.26 -18.40
N SER A 99 -16.88 0.64 -17.92
CA SER A 99 -16.35 -0.57 -18.54
C SER A 99 -17.32 -1.75 -18.46
N THR A 100 -18.03 -1.89 -17.34
CA THR A 100 -19.01 -2.98 -17.15
C THR A 100 -20.23 -2.80 -18.06
N LEU A 101 -20.67 -1.55 -18.28
CA LEU A 101 -21.76 -1.24 -19.22
C LEU A 101 -21.32 -1.50 -20.66
N ALA A 102 -20.12 -1.08 -21.05
CA ALA A 102 -19.56 -1.35 -22.38
C ALA A 102 -19.40 -2.86 -22.65
N GLU A 103 -19.05 -3.66 -21.65
CA GLU A 103 -18.97 -5.12 -21.77
C GLU A 103 -20.35 -5.76 -22.00
N ARG A 104 -21.41 -5.22 -21.36
CA ARG A 104 -22.80 -5.68 -21.55
C ARG A 104 -23.30 -5.35 -22.96
N GLU A 105 -23.07 -4.13 -23.43
CA GLU A 105 -23.45 -3.73 -24.79
C GLU A 105 -22.76 -4.60 -25.86
N ARG A 106 -21.48 -4.94 -25.65
CA ARG A 106 -20.77 -5.87 -26.55
C ARG A 106 -21.34 -7.29 -26.55
N ARG A 107 -21.83 -7.77 -25.41
CA ARG A 107 -22.49 -9.09 -25.33
C ARG A 107 -23.84 -9.05 -26.03
N GLU A 108 -24.65 -8.03 -25.78
CA GLU A 108 -25.96 -7.87 -26.43
C GLU A 108 -25.84 -7.70 -27.96
N GLN A 109 -24.81 -7.00 -28.45
CA GLN A 109 -24.55 -6.90 -29.89
C GLN A 109 -24.10 -8.22 -30.52
N LYS A 110 -23.33 -9.05 -29.79
CA LYS A 110 -22.97 -10.40 -30.27
C LYS A 110 -24.19 -11.30 -30.33
N GLU A 111 -25.06 -11.25 -29.33
CA GLU A 111 -26.28 -12.07 -29.28
C GLU A 111 -27.35 -11.65 -30.31
N ARG A 112 -27.32 -10.41 -30.82
CA ARG A 112 -28.23 -9.92 -31.88
C ARG A 112 -27.67 -10.05 -33.30
N GLY A 113 -26.37 -10.34 -33.44
CA GLY A 113 -25.69 -10.49 -34.73
C GLY A 113 -25.59 -11.92 -35.24
N GLU A 114 -26.03 -12.89 -34.43
CA GLU A 114 -26.28 -14.30 -34.78
C GLU A 114 -27.79 -14.52 -34.97
#